data_AF-A0A3R9YBC1-F1
#
_entry.id   AF-A0A3R9YBC1-F1
#
_cell.length_a   1.000
_cell.length_b   1.000
_cell.length_c   1.000
_cell.angle_alpha   90.00
_cell.angle_beta   90.00
_cell.angle_gamma   90.00
#
_symmetry.space_group_name_H-M   'P 1'
#
loop_
_entity.id
_entity.type
_entity.pdbx_description
1 polymer ?
#
loop_
_entity_poly.entity_id
_entity_poly.type
_entity_poly.pdbx_seq_one_letter_code
_entity_poly.pdbx_strand_id
1 'polypeptide(L)'
;MNISNTKNIEELIKNYKALDLREMVYKDQMLEFIYNSENHFSRSNKLGYFTASAFIMNKNMSKFLLMHHKKLNRWFQLGGHCDGDNDVIR
;
A
#
# COMPACT_ATOMS: atom_id res chain seq x y z
N MET A 1 -25.68 -7.34 -11.99
CA MET A 1 -24.38 -8.03 -11.96
C MET A 1 -23.32 -6.96 -11.71
N ASN A 2 -22.84 -6.86 -10.47
CA ASN A 2 -21.81 -5.89 -10.11
C ASN A 2 -20.49 -6.38 -10.69
N ILE A 3 -20.02 -5.72 -11.75
CA ILE A 3 -18.66 -5.90 -12.24
C ILE A 3 -17.77 -5.32 -11.13
N SER A 4 -17.24 -6.18 -10.26
CA SER A 4 -16.25 -5.76 -9.28
C SER A 4 -15.01 -5.35 -10.06
N ASN A 5 -14.85 -4.04 -10.26
CA ASN A 5 -13.72 -3.43 -10.94
C ASN A 5 -12.47 -3.45 -10.04
N THR A 6 -12.27 -4.55 -9.31
CA THR A 6 -11.22 -4.73 -8.32
C THR A 6 -9.90 -4.73 -9.07
N LYS A 7 -9.16 -3.62 -9.00
CA LYS A 7 -7.86 -3.53 -9.66
C LYS A 7 -6.91 -4.46 -8.93
N ASN A 8 -6.38 -5.44 -9.64
CA ASN A 8 -5.40 -6.37 -9.11
C ASN A 8 -4.12 -5.60 -8.72
N ILE A 9 -3.61 -5.80 -7.51
CA ILE A 9 -2.40 -5.12 -7.01
C ILE A 9 -1.18 -5.38 -7.89
N GLU A 10 -1.07 -6.57 -8.48
CA GLU A 10 0.00 -6.92 -9.40
C GLU A 10 -0.03 -6.01 -10.63
N GLU A 11 -1.22 -5.77 -11.18
CA GLU A 11 -1.42 -4.88 -12.31
C GLU A 11 -1.14 -3.41 -11.93
N LEU A 12 -1.56 -2.98 -10.75
CA LEU A 12 -1.27 -1.65 -10.22
C LEU A 12 0.23 -1.41 -10.10
N ILE A 13 0.97 -2.38 -9.55
CA ILE A 13 2.43 -2.30 -9.39
C ILE A 13 3.12 -2.34 -10.75
N LYS A 14 2.71 -3.22 -11.67
CA LYS A 14 3.23 -3.28 -13.05
C LYS A 14 3.08 -1.95 -13.77
N ASN A 15 1.94 -1.29 -13.62
CA ASN A 15 1.62 -0.02 -14.28
C ASN A 15 2.18 1.21 -13.55
N TYR A 16 2.63 1.06 -12.30
CA TYR A 16 3.23 2.15 -11.55
C TYR A 16 4.52 2.64 -12.22
N LYS A 17 4.62 3.96 -12.45
CA LYS A 17 5.80 4.62 -13.00
C LYS A 17 6.68 5.10 -11.85
N ALA A 18 7.71 4.32 -11.54
CA ALA A 18 8.71 4.70 -10.55
C ALA A 18 9.37 6.03 -10.94
N LEU A 19 9.49 6.93 -9.98
CA LEU A 19 10.05 8.28 -10.15
C LEU A 19 11.56 8.31 -9.94
N ASP A 20 12.12 7.35 -9.21
CA ASP A 20 13.55 7.26 -8.93
C ASP A 20 14.05 5.80 -8.89
N LEU A 21 15.38 5.65 -8.74
CA LEU A 21 16.06 4.34 -8.65
C LEU A 21 15.54 3.48 -7.49
N ARG A 22 15.14 4.09 -6.37
CA ARG A 22 14.69 3.37 -5.19
C ARG A 22 13.31 2.78 -5.43
N GLU A 23 12.40 3.57 -5.99
CA GLU A 23 11.06 3.11 -6.36
C GLU A 23 11.11 2.01 -7.44
N MET A 24 12.06 2.06 -8.38
CA MET A 24 12.27 0.96 -9.34
C MET A 24 12.64 -0.35 -8.63
N VAL A 25 13.61 -0.28 -7.71
CA VAL A 25 14.02 -1.46 -6.92
C VAL A 25 12.86 -1.99 -6.07
N TYR A 26 12.11 -1.11 -5.40
CA TYR A 26 10.96 -1.54 -4.60
C TYR A 26 9.84 -2.15 -5.44
N LYS A 27 9.57 -1.59 -6.61
CA LYS A 27 8.61 -2.15 -7.56
C LYS A 27 8.99 -3.58 -7.95
N ASP A 28 10.26 -3.82 -8.29
CA ASP A 28 10.74 -5.15 -8.67
C ASP A 28 10.65 -6.14 -7.50
N GLN A 29 11.05 -5.71 -6.29
CA GLN A 29 10.93 -6.53 -5.07
C GLN A 29 9.47 -6.85 -4.72
N MET A 30 8.54 -5.90 -4.88
CA MET A 30 7.12 -6.13 -4.63
C MET A 30 6.53 -7.14 -5.61
N LEU A 31 6.93 -7.09 -6.89
CA LEU A 31 6.51 -8.08 -7.89
C LEU A 31 7.10 -9.46 -7.61
N GLU A 32 8.39 -9.53 -7.30
CA GLU A 32 9.05 -10.77 -6.89
C GLU A 32 8.36 -11.39 -5.66
N PHE A 33 7.98 -10.55 -4.68
CA PHE A 33 7.26 -11.00 -3.50
C PHE A 33 5.88 -11.58 -3.84
N ILE A 34 5.12 -10.95 -4.76
CA ILE A 34 3.83 -11.49 -5.22
C ILE A 34 3.99 -12.87 -5.84
N TYR A 35 5.02 -13.07 -6.67
CA TYR A 35 5.21 -14.34 -7.38
C TYR A 35 5.74 -15.47 -6.48
N ASN A 36 6.49 -15.15 -5.44
CA ASN A 36 7.17 -16.14 -4.60
C ASN A 36 6.54 -16.31 -3.21
N SER A 37 5.50 -15.54 -2.87
CA SER A 37 4.86 -15.61 -1.57
C SER A 37 3.35 -15.85 -1.67
N GLU A 38 2.90 -16.92 -1.03
CA GLU A 38 1.49 -17.14 -0.73
C GLU A 38 1.01 -16.16 0.36
N ASN A 39 -0.31 -15.92 0.42
CA ASN A 39 -0.95 -15.14 1.49
C ASN A 39 -0.32 -13.75 1.74
N HIS A 40 0.15 -13.08 0.69
CA HIS A 40 0.88 -11.80 0.77
C HIS A 40 0.03 -10.62 1.27
N PHE A 41 -1.27 -10.79 1.57
CA PHE A 41 -2.12 -9.79 2.22
C PHE A 41 -2.36 -10.05 3.70
N SER A 42 -2.02 -11.24 4.19
CA SER A 42 -2.30 -11.64 5.57
C SER A 42 -1.12 -11.34 6.49
N ARG A 43 -1.41 -10.72 7.63
CA ARG A 43 -0.41 -10.55 8.70
C ARG A 43 0.16 -11.85 9.27
N SER A 44 -0.45 -12.99 8.96
CA SER A 44 0.09 -14.30 9.32
C SER A 44 1.35 -14.67 8.53
N ASN A 45 1.58 -14.04 7.38
CA ASN A 45 2.78 -14.22 6.61
C ASN A 45 3.96 -13.51 7.29
N LYS A 46 4.92 -14.29 7.78
CA LYS A 46 6.08 -13.80 8.53
C LYS A 46 7.20 -13.26 7.64
N LEU A 47 7.19 -13.58 6.34
CA LEU A 47 8.16 -13.02 5.38
C LEU A 47 7.81 -11.57 5.03
N GLY A 48 6.53 -11.24 5.04
CA GLY A 48 6.01 -9.90 4.77
C GLY A 48 4.55 -9.94 4.36
N TYR A 49 3.94 -8.77 4.23
CA TYR A 49 2.60 -8.63 3.65
C TYR A 49 2.38 -7.20 3.18
N PHE A 50 1.43 -7.01 2.26
CA PHE A 50 1.01 -5.70 1.79
C PHE A 50 0.28 -4.93 2.89
N THR A 51 0.54 -3.63 2.90
CA THR A 51 -0.12 -2.64 3.76
C THR A 51 -0.52 -1.47 2.89
N ALA A 52 -1.60 -0.78 3.27
CA ALA A 52 -2.04 0.44 2.61
C ALA A 52 -1.77 1.65 3.52
N SER A 53 -1.42 2.78 2.92
CA SER A 53 -1.34 4.08 3.59
C SER A 53 -2.18 5.10 2.83
N ALA A 54 -2.77 6.06 3.55
CA ALA A 54 -3.61 7.09 2.99
C ALA A 54 -2.93 8.46 3.08
N PHE A 55 -2.93 9.18 1.97
CA PHE A 55 -2.44 10.54 1.86
C PHE A 55 -3.62 11.49 1.66
N ILE A 56 -4.18 11.97 2.77
CA ILE A 56 -5.41 12.77 2.77
C ILE A 56 -5.06 14.26 2.73
N MET A 57 -5.57 14.95 1.72
CA MET A 57 -5.37 16.38 1.49
C MET A 57 -6.64 17.18 1.73
N ASN A 58 -6.49 18.45 2.10
CA ASN A 58 -7.59 19.41 1.98
C ASN A 58 -7.86 19.76 0.50
N LYS A 59 -9.02 20.37 0.23
CA LYS A 59 -9.52 20.62 -1.14
C LYS A 59 -8.55 21.38 -2.05
N ASN A 60 -7.77 22.31 -1.50
CA ASN A 60 -6.79 23.10 -2.25
C ASN A 60 -5.36 22.53 -2.19
N MET A 61 -5.19 21.29 -1.71
CA MET A 61 -3.91 20.56 -1.65
C MET A 61 -2.79 21.29 -0.90
N SER A 62 -3.13 22.14 0.06
CA SER A 62 -2.15 22.91 0.84
C SER A 62 -1.80 22.29 2.20
N LYS A 63 -2.57 21.30 2.65
CA LYS A 63 -2.39 20.63 3.94
C LYS A 63 -2.61 19.12 3.81
N PHE A 64 -1.83 18.36 4.56
CA PHE A 64 -1.99 16.92 4.74
C PHE A 64 -2.53 16.60 6.13
N LEU A 65 -3.44 15.62 6.21
CA LEU A 65 -3.86 15.06 7.48
C LEU A 65 -2.84 14.01 7.94
N LEU A 66 -2.34 14.18 9.16
CA LEU A 66 -1.44 13.25 9.83
C LEU A 66 -2.02 12.87 11.20
N MET A 67 -1.64 11.71 11.71
CA MET A 67 -1.94 11.25 13.06
C MET A 67 -0.76 11.54 13.99
N HIS A 68 -1.01 12.21 15.11
CA HIS A 68 -0.01 12.36 16.18
C HIS A 68 0.03 11.09 17.04
N HIS A 69 1.15 10.39 16.98
CA HIS A 69 1.35 9.17 17.74
C HIS A 69 1.84 9.50 19.16
N LYS A 70 0.92 9.48 20.13
CA LYS A 70 1.14 9.90 21.53
C LYS A 70 2.42 9.34 22.16
N LYS A 71 2.69 8.03 22.00
CA LYS A 71 3.85 7.36 22.61
C LYS A 71 5.19 7.76 21.96
N LEU A 72 5.17 8.05 20.65
CA LEU A 72 6.39 8.38 19.90
C LEU A 72 6.61 9.88 19.79
N ASN A 73 5.59 10.67 20.13
CA ASN A 73 5.55 12.12 19.96
C ASN A 73 5.97 12.55 18.54
N ARG A 74 5.43 11.87 17.53
CA ARG A 74 5.72 12.09 16.10
C ARG A 74 4.43 12.05 15.29
N TRP A 75 4.47 12.66 14.12
CA TRP A 75 3.37 12.66 13.15
C TRP A 75 3.61 11.61 12.07
N PHE A 76 2.58 10.84 11.75
CA PHE A 76 2.62 9.79 10.74
C PHE A 76 1.42 9.89 9.81
N GLN A 77 1.59 9.39 8.58
CA GLN A 77 0.48 9.12 7.68
C GLN A 77 -0.49 8.08 8.27
N LEU A 78 -1.75 8.12 7.84
CA LEU A 78 -2.70 7.06 8.15
C LEU A 78 -2.39 5.82 7.31
N GLY A 79 -2.73 4.64 7.82
CA GLY A 79 -2.51 3.38 7.11
C GLY A 79 -2.75 2.17 7.99
N GLY A 80 -2.57 0.97 7.42
CA GLY A 80 -2.77 -0.28 8.13
C GLY A 80 -2.57 -1.53 7.25
N HIS A 81 -2.83 -2.68 7.88
CA HIS A 81 -2.78 -3.99 7.25
C HIS A 81 -3.96 -4.19 6.29
N CYS A 82 -3.72 -4.94 5.22
CA CYS A 82 -4.79 -5.42 4.34
C CYS A 82 -5.58 -6.60 4.95
N ASP A 83 -4.97 -7.33 5.90
CA ASP A 83 -5.58 -8.42 6.68
C ASP A 83 -6.36 -9.45 5.82
N GLY A 84 -5.79 -9.80 4.65
CA GLY A 84 -6.36 -10.76 3.71
C GLY A 84 -7.26 -10.16 2.63
N ASP A 85 -7.60 -8.87 2.71
CA ASP A 85 -8.30 -8.15 1.65
C ASP A 85 -7.33 -7.85 0.49
N ASN A 86 -7.70 -8.27 -0.72
CA ASN A 86 -6.91 -8.05 -1.93
C ASN A 86 -7.27 -6.75 -2.65
N ASP A 87 -8.36 -6.08 -2.26
CA ASP A 87 -8.74 -4.77 -2.77
C ASP A 87 -8.11 -3.65 -1.91
N VAL A 88 -6.86 -3.33 -2.23
CA VAL A 88 -6.07 -2.35 -1.45
C VAL A 88 -6.39 -0.89 -1.77
N ILE A 89 -7.34 -0.61 -2.65
CA ILE A 89 -7.66 0.75 -3.14
C ILE A 89 -9.13 1.16 -2.95
N ARG A 90 -9.84 0.48 -2.05
CA ARG A 90 -11.25 0.72 -1.77
C ARG A 90 -11.58 2.18 -1.38
#